data_AF-A0A2M6X8E0-F1
#
_entry.id   AF-A0A2M6X8E0-F1
#
_cell.length_a   1.000
_cell.length_b   1.000
_cell.length_c   1.000
_cell.angle_alpha   90.00
_cell.angle_beta   90.00
_cell.angle_gamma   90.00
#
_symmetry.space_group_name_H-M   'P 1'
#
loop_
_entity.id
_entity.type
_entity.pdbx_description
1 polymer ?
#
loop_
_entity_poly.entity_id
_entity_poly.type
_entity_poly.pdbx_seq_one_letter_code
_entity_poly.pdbx_strand_id
1 'polypeptide(L)'
;MKASETPDMYVEFCNFKNVNNLEYRKAWEVLLDLLCAVYAHNATKELLEYQASSLPFFHAYFFVVNKNPFMDHLGPVFERTTREFGKVQKAQHFTPNPIARLVGELYQLREEDFRDRDDVSVNDPCVGFGALILGFIGSYKLAKPLNIFINDIDLMCCKASFVQICMAMT
;
A
#
# COMPACT_ATOMS: atom_id res chain seq x y z
N MET A 1 14.41 -20.55 19.72
CA MET A 1 14.34 -19.30 18.93
C MET A 1 13.18 -18.48 19.49
N LYS A 2 13.44 -17.32 20.09
CA LYS A 2 12.35 -16.39 20.42
C LYS A 2 11.75 -15.94 19.09
N ALA A 3 10.45 -16.08 18.91
CA ALA A 3 9.76 -15.39 17.82
C ALA A 3 10.14 -13.91 17.98
N SER A 4 10.84 -13.34 16.99
CA SER A 4 10.96 -11.90 16.96
C SER A 4 9.52 -11.38 16.88
N GLU A 5 9.13 -10.58 17.87
CA GLU A 5 7.80 -9.95 17.90
C GLU A 5 7.66 -9.20 16.58
N THR A 6 6.78 -9.71 15.72
CA THR A 6 6.49 -9.05 14.45
C THR A 6 5.73 -7.77 14.81
N PRO A 7 6.24 -6.58 14.46
CA PRO A 7 5.57 -5.33 14.82
C PRO A 7 4.17 -5.29 14.21
N ASP A 8 3.16 -4.89 14.99
CA ASP A 8 1.79 -4.75 14.53
C ASP A 8 1.57 -3.30 14.04
N MET A 9 1.49 -3.12 12.71
CA MET A 9 1.29 -1.80 12.11
C MET A 9 0.04 -1.08 12.63
N TYR A 10 -1.00 -1.81 13.01
CA TYR A 10 -2.21 -1.21 13.59
C TYR A 10 -1.90 -0.52 14.92
N VAL A 11 -1.17 -1.22 15.79
CA VAL A 11 -0.76 -0.69 17.10
C VAL A 11 0.15 0.52 16.90
N GLU A 12 1.11 0.43 15.99
CA GLU A 12 2.03 1.54 15.73
C GLU A 12 1.32 2.77 15.13
N PHE A 13 0.30 2.57 14.28
CA PHE A 13 -0.51 3.69 13.78
C PHE A 13 -1.27 4.38 14.92
N CYS A 14 -1.84 3.61 15.84
CA CYS A 14 -2.55 4.17 17.00
C CYS A 14 -1.61 5.00 17.87
N ASN A 15 -0.38 4.53 18.09
CA ASN A 15 0.65 5.27 18.81
C ASN A 15 0.99 6.58 18.08
N PHE A 16 1.25 6.54 16.77
CA PHE A 16 1.53 7.74 15.96
C PHE A 16 0.42 8.79 16.07
N LYS A 17 -0.85 8.38 15.92
CA LYS A 17 -2.01 9.27 16.02
C LYS A 17 -2.09 9.96 17.40
N ASN A 18 -1.78 9.24 18.47
CA ASN A 18 -1.84 9.75 19.84
C ASN A 18 -0.70 10.71 20.19
N VAL A 19 0.52 10.47 19.68
CA VAL A 19 1.70 11.30 20.00
C VAL A 19 1.51 12.77 19.59
N ASN A 20 0.73 13.02 18.53
CA ASN A 20 0.51 14.37 18.00
C ASN A 20 -0.96 14.83 18.07
N ASN A 21 -1.84 14.12 18.79
CA ASN A 21 -3.28 14.41 18.87
C ASN A 21 -3.93 14.72 17.51
N LEU A 22 -3.57 13.96 16.47
CA LEU A 22 -4.05 14.19 15.11
C LEU A 22 -5.45 13.59 14.90
N GLU A 23 -6.27 14.31 14.13
CA GLU A 23 -7.51 13.77 13.57
C GLU A 23 -7.21 12.54 12.71
N TYR A 24 -8.10 11.53 12.76
CA TYR A 24 -7.88 10.22 12.15
C TYR A 24 -7.47 10.29 10.67
N ARG A 25 -8.25 11.00 9.83
CA ARG A 25 -7.97 11.11 8.39
C ARG A 25 -6.67 11.87 8.12
N LYS A 26 -6.43 12.93 8.91
CA LYS A 26 -5.22 13.75 8.79
C LYS A 26 -3.96 12.97 9.16
N ALA A 27 -4.04 12.07 10.15
CA ALA A 27 -2.95 11.17 10.51
C ALA A 27 -2.55 10.28 9.33
N TRP A 28 -3.53 9.69 8.63
CA TRP A 28 -3.26 8.91 7.41
C TRP A 28 -2.65 9.73 6.28
N GLU A 29 -3.16 10.95 6.04
CA GLU A 29 -2.61 11.84 5.02
C GLU A 29 -1.14 12.16 5.28
N VAL A 30 -0.80 12.57 6.51
CA VAL A 30 0.59 12.87 6.91
C VAL A 30 1.49 11.63 6.77
N LEU A 31 1.02 10.47 7.21
CA LEU A 31 1.78 9.23 7.15
C LEU A 31 2.07 8.80 5.72
N LEU A 32 1.08 8.89 4.82
CA LEU A 32 1.25 8.56 3.41
C LEU A 32 2.12 9.60 2.70
N ASP A 33 1.97 10.88 3.02
CA ASP A 33 2.83 11.93 2.47
C ASP A 33 4.29 11.77 2.87
N LEU A 34 4.54 11.37 4.12
CA LEU A 34 5.89 10.99 4.56
C LEU A 34 6.43 9.79 3.79
N LEU A 35 5.66 8.70 3.64
CA LEU A 35 6.11 7.53 2.88
C LEU A 35 6.40 7.87 1.42
N CYS A 36 5.52 8.63 0.77
CA CYS A 36 5.75 9.16 -0.57
C CYS A 36 7.04 9.98 -0.62
N ALA A 37 7.27 10.84 0.37
CA ALA A 37 8.42 11.74 0.37
C ALA A 37 9.75 11.03 0.68
N VAL A 38 9.71 9.98 1.51
CA VAL A 38 10.85 9.08 1.75
C VAL A 38 11.23 8.38 0.44
N TYR A 39 10.24 7.84 -0.28
CA TYR A 39 10.47 7.17 -1.56
C TYR A 39 10.95 8.14 -2.66
N ALA A 40 10.35 9.33 -2.76
CA ALA A 40 10.69 10.34 -3.75
C ALA A 40 11.92 11.20 -3.38
N HIS A 41 12.57 10.94 -2.23
CA HIS A 41 13.69 11.71 -1.70
C HIS A 41 13.44 13.23 -1.60
N ASN A 42 12.21 13.64 -1.26
CA ASN A 42 11.78 15.05 -1.31
C ASN A 42 11.01 15.52 -0.06
N ALA A 43 11.35 15.00 1.13
CA ALA A 43 10.72 15.38 2.39
C ALA A 43 10.81 16.88 2.68
N THR A 44 9.66 17.51 2.96
CA THR A 44 9.57 18.90 3.38
C THR A 44 9.89 19.04 4.87
N LYS A 45 10.28 20.24 5.30
CA LYS A 45 10.55 20.54 6.71
C LYS A 45 9.35 20.22 7.62
N GLU A 46 8.14 20.52 7.15
CA GLU A 46 6.89 20.25 7.87
C GLU A 46 6.65 18.75 8.05
N LEU A 47 6.90 17.93 7.02
CA LEU A 47 6.80 16.48 7.13
C LEU A 47 7.82 15.93 8.13
N LEU A 48 9.05 16.43 8.10
CA LEU A 48 10.12 15.97 8.99
C LEU A 48 9.82 16.18 10.50
N GLU A 49 8.93 17.09 10.86
CA GLU A 49 8.46 17.26 12.25
C GLU A 49 7.80 15.99 12.80
N TYR A 50 7.19 15.19 11.93
CA TYR A 50 6.50 13.95 12.27
C TYR A 50 7.40 12.70 12.14
N GLN A 51 8.65 12.84 11.68
CA GLN A 51 9.55 11.73 11.40
C GLN A 51 9.80 10.84 12.63
N ALA A 52 10.13 11.46 13.78
CA ALA A 52 10.41 10.71 15.00
C ALA A 52 9.18 9.91 15.48
N SER A 53 7.99 10.52 15.41
CA SER A 53 6.73 9.87 15.82
C SER A 53 6.23 8.79 14.85
N SER A 54 6.61 8.87 13.57
CA SER A 54 6.20 7.90 12.52
C SER A 54 7.16 6.73 12.37
N LEU A 55 8.38 6.83 12.92
CA LEU A 55 9.41 5.82 12.80
C LEU A 55 8.96 4.40 13.23
N PRO A 56 8.24 4.19 14.35
CA PRO A 56 7.76 2.86 14.72
C PRO A 56 6.83 2.26 13.68
N PHE A 57 5.92 3.07 13.13
CA PHE A 57 5.04 2.64 12.04
C PHE A 57 5.82 2.30 10.78
N PHE A 58 6.80 3.13 10.37
CA PHE A 58 7.62 2.82 9.19
C PHE A 58 8.45 1.56 9.37
N HIS A 59 9.02 1.33 10.55
CA HIS A 59 9.70 0.07 10.85
C HIS A 59 8.75 -1.13 10.73
N ALA A 60 7.54 -1.04 11.29
CA ALA A 60 6.53 -2.09 11.16
C ALA A 60 6.14 -2.33 9.70
N TYR A 61 5.86 -1.26 8.97
CA TYR A 61 5.48 -1.29 7.56
C TYR A 61 6.57 -1.91 6.68
N PHE A 62 7.81 -1.41 6.76
CA PHE A 62 8.93 -1.96 6.00
C PHE A 62 9.21 -3.43 6.37
N PHE A 63 9.06 -3.80 7.65
CA PHE A 63 9.21 -5.19 8.06
C PHE A 63 8.21 -6.12 7.39
N VAL A 64 6.93 -5.74 7.34
CA VAL A 64 5.90 -6.61 6.72
C VAL A 64 5.96 -6.62 5.20
N VAL A 65 6.29 -5.48 4.57
CA VAL A 65 6.47 -5.38 3.12
C VAL A 65 7.65 -6.22 2.67
N ASN A 66 8.80 -6.14 3.37
CA ASN A 66 9.98 -6.95 3.03
C ASN A 66 9.71 -8.45 3.12
N LYS A 67 8.77 -8.88 3.96
CA LYS A 67 8.37 -10.30 4.05
C LYS A 67 7.38 -10.71 2.97
N ASN A 68 6.46 -9.82 2.60
CA ASN A 68 5.38 -10.10 1.64
C ASN A 68 5.12 -8.87 0.76
N PRO A 69 6.00 -8.57 -0.22
CA PRO A 69 5.95 -7.29 -0.94
C PRO A 69 4.71 -7.12 -1.83
N PHE A 70 4.11 -8.23 -2.28
CA PHE A 70 2.99 -8.24 -3.23
C PHE A 70 1.61 -8.36 -2.53
N MET A 71 1.48 -7.79 -1.34
CA MET A 71 0.24 -7.79 -0.57
C MET A 71 -0.14 -6.37 -0.14
N ASP A 72 -1.45 -6.10 -0.10
CA ASP A 72 -1.97 -4.90 0.52
C ASP A 72 -1.87 -5.02 2.05
N HIS A 73 -0.99 -4.22 2.62
CA HIS A 73 -0.72 -4.11 4.05
C HIS A 73 -1.43 -2.90 4.65
N LEU A 74 -1.50 -1.79 3.92
CA LEU A 74 -2.07 -0.55 4.43
C LEU A 74 -3.60 -0.58 4.45
N GLY A 75 -4.25 -1.27 3.51
CA GLY A 75 -5.71 -1.36 3.41
C GLY A 75 -6.37 -1.97 4.66
N PRO A 76 -5.94 -3.15 5.13
CA PRO A 76 -6.45 -3.74 6.37
C PRO A 76 -6.24 -2.86 7.60
N VAL A 77 -5.09 -2.16 7.68
CA VAL A 77 -4.80 -1.23 8.78
C VAL A 77 -5.74 -0.02 8.70
N PHE A 78 -5.96 0.54 7.51
CA PHE A 78 -6.91 1.63 7.29
C PHE A 78 -8.34 1.21 7.61
N GLU A 79 -8.77 0.03 7.19
CA GLU A 79 -10.10 -0.50 7.48
C GLU A 79 -10.31 -0.62 8.99
N ARG A 80 -9.37 -1.25 9.71
CA ARG A 80 -9.45 -1.44 11.15
C ARG A 80 -9.46 -0.10 11.89
N THR A 81 -8.56 0.80 11.54
CA THR A 81 -8.48 2.12 12.18
C THR A 81 -9.70 3.00 11.87
N THR A 82 -10.30 2.90 10.68
CA THR A 82 -11.57 3.57 10.34
C THR A 82 -12.72 3.04 11.19
N ARG A 83 -12.77 1.73 11.44
CA ARG A 83 -13.80 1.11 12.28
C ARG A 83 -13.68 1.53 13.75
N GLU A 84 -12.44 1.63 14.27
CA GLU A 84 -12.20 1.95 15.68
C GLU A 84 -12.24 3.46 15.99
N PHE A 85 -11.81 4.31 15.05
CA PHE A 85 -11.66 5.75 15.30
C PHE A 85 -12.36 6.68 14.30
N GLY A 86 -12.82 6.16 13.18
CA GLY A 86 -13.47 6.93 12.13
C GLY A 86 -14.99 6.88 12.21
N LYS A 87 -15.65 7.69 11.39
CA LYS A 87 -17.02 7.37 10.96
C LYS A 87 -16.91 6.29 9.91
N VAL A 88 -17.72 5.23 10.01
CA VAL A 88 -17.77 4.15 9.02
C VAL A 88 -17.87 4.77 7.62
N GLN A 89 -16.78 4.72 6.86
CA GLN A 89 -16.79 5.18 5.47
C GLN A 89 -17.59 4.14 4.68
N LYS A 90 -18.85 4.47 4.39
CA LYS A 90 -19.74 3.65 3.57
C LYS A 90 -19.29 3.72 2.10
N ALA A 91 -18.23 3.03 1.70
CA ALA A 91 -17.94 2.74 0.27
C ALA A 91 -16.62 1.99 -0.02
N GLN A 92 -15.63 1.98 0.89
CA GLN A 92 -14.34 1.35 0.57
C GLN A 92 -14.37 -0.15 0.90
N HIS A 93 -14.32 -0.98 -0.13
CA HIS A 93 -14.21 -2.42 -0.03
C HIS A 93 -12.79 -2.83 -0.40
N PHE A 94 -12.04 -3.34 0.57
CA PHE A 94 -10.67 -3.83 0.35
C PHE A 94 -10.72 -5.24 -0.21
N THR A 95 -10.14 -5.46 -1.39
CA THR A 95 -10.02 -6.79 -1.98
C THR A 95 -9.07 -7.64 -1.14
N PRO A 96 -9.49 -8.81 -0.63
CA PRO A 96 -8.61 -9.66 0.15
C PRO A 96 -7.40 -10.13 -0.67
N ASN A 97 -6.21 -10.14 -0.07
CA ASN A 97 -4.96 -10.55 -0.71
C ASN A 97 -5.04 -11.89 -1.49
N PRO A 98 -5.69 -12.96 -0.97
CA PRO A 98 -5.86 -14.20 -1.73
C PRO A 98 -6.64 -14.04 -3.04
N ILE A 99 -7.66 -13.17 -3.04
CA ILE A 99 -8.47 -12.89 -4.23
C ILE A 99 -7.66 -12.07 -5.23
N ALA A 100 -6.94 -11.04 -4.76
CA ALA A 100 -6.09 -10.24 -5.64
C ALA A 100 -5.00 -11.09 -6.32
N ARG A 101 -4.36 -11.98 -5.57
CA ARG A 101 -3.39 -12.93 -6.12
C ARG A 101 -4.03 -13.86 -7.15
N LEU A 102 -5.19 -14.46 -6.84
CA LEU A 102 -5.90 -15.32 -7.78
C LEU A 102 -6.20 -14.60 -9.10
N VAL A 103 -6.67 -13.36 -9.04
CA VAL A 103 -6.93 -12.54 -10.24
C VAL A 103 -5.65 -12.30 -11.05
N GLY A 104 -4.53 -12.03 -10.37
CA GLY A 104 -3.22 -11.90 -11.01
C GLY A 104 -2.79 -13.19 -11.73
N GLU A 105 -2.93 -14.34 -11.07
CA GLU A 105 -2.61 -15.65 -11.63
C GLU A 105 -3.49 -16.00 -12.85
N LEU A 106 -4.79 -15.67 -12.80
CA LEU A 106 -5.70 -15.84 -13.94
C LEU A 106 -5.28 -15.01 -15.15
N TYR A 107 -4.71 -13.82 -14.94
CA TYR A 107 -4.22 -13.00 -16.05
C TYR A 107 -3.01 -13.65 -16.75
N GLN A 108 -2.16 -14.37 -16.01
CA GLN A 108 -1.01 -15.07 -16.60
C GLN A 108 -1.43 -16.22 -17.52
N LEU A 109 -2.63 -16.79 -17.34
CA LEU A 109 -3.17 -17.81 -18.25
C LEU A 109 -3.43 -17.25 -19.66
N ARG A 110 -3.41 -15.93 -19.81
CA ARG A 110 -3.59 -15.23 -21.08
C ARG A 110 -2.27 -14.77 -21.70
N GLU A 111 -1.15 -15.40 -21.35
CA GLU A 111 0.19 -15.07 -21.87
C GLU A 111 0.22 -14.96 -23.41
N GLU A 112 -0.54 -15.81 -24.11
CA GLU A 112 -0.60 -15.80 -25.58
C GLU A 112 -1.12 -14.47 -26.14
N ASP A 113 -2.03 -13.78 -25.44
CA ASP A 113 -2.59 -12.48 -25.84
C ASP A 113 -1.55 -11.35 -25.81
N PHE A 114 -0.41 -11.59 -25.15
CA PHE A 114 0.68 -10.63 -24.97
C PHE A 114 1.97 -11.06 -25.67
N ARG A 115 2.00 -12.18 -26.39
CA ARG A 115 3.23 -12.77 -26.96
C ARG A 115 3.95 -11.81 -27.90
N ASP A 116 3.22 -11.09 -28.75
CA ASP A 116 3.79 -10.22 -29.79
C ASP A 116 3.92 -8.74 -29.34
N ARG A 117 3.64 -8.43 -28.07
CA ARG A 117 3.79 -7.07 -27.53
C ARG A 117 5.19 -6.84 -26.97
N ASP A 118 5.73 -5.65 -27.13
CA ASP A 118 7.02 -5.27 -26.53
C ASP A 118 6.89 -5.02 -25.01
N ASP A 119 5.71 -4.63 -24.56
CA ASP A 119 5.38 -4.33 -23.18
C ASP A 119 3.99 -4.85 -22.78
N VAL A 120 3.72 -4.83 -21.48
CA VAL A 120 2.40 -5.11 -20.92
C VAL A 120 1.94 -3.89 -20.15
N SER A 121 0.69 -3.49 -20.33
CA SER A 121 0.07 -2.43 -19.53
C SER A 121 -1.02 -3.02 -18.65
N VAL A 122 -1.05 -2.59 -17.39
CA VAL A 122 -2.13 -2.88 -16.44
C VAL A 122 -2.74 -1.57 -15.96
N ASN A 123 -4.06 -1.51 -15.89
CA ASN A 123 -4.81 -0.34 -15.43
C ASN A 123 -5.83 -0.76 -14.37
N ASP A 124 -5.85 -0.06 -13.24
CA ASP A 124 -6.92 -0.15 -12.25
C ASP A 124 -7.54 1.25 -12.02
N PRO A 125 -8.75 1.51 -12.55
CA PRO A 125 -9.39 2.82 -12.46
C PRO A 125 -10.00 3.13 -11.09
N CYS A 126 -10.05 2.13 -10.19
CA CYS A 126 -10.57 2.22 -8.83
C CYS A 126 -9.61 1.48 -7.89
N VAL A 127 -8.36 1.91 -7.90
CA VAL A 127 -7.23 1.14 -7.38
C VAL A 127 -7.32 0.86 -5.87
N GLY A 128 -8.07 1.68 -5.13
CA GLY A 128 -8.14 1.59 -3.68
C GLY A 128 -6.74 1.68 -3.08
N PHE A 129 -6.34 0.69 -2.28
CA PHE A 129 -4.98 0.63 -1.73
C PHE A 129 -4.01 -0.22 -2.57
N GLY A 130 -4.43 -0.68 -3.75
CA GLY A 130 -3.53 -1.29 -4.74
C GLY A 130 -3.51 -2.81 -4.71
N ALA A 131 -4.38 -3.46 -3.93
CA ALA A 131 -4.38 -4.91 -3.74
C ALA A 131 -4.35 -5.69 -5.07
N LEU A 132 -5.21 -5.34 -6.05
CA LEU A 132 -5.27 -6.02 -7.34
C LEU A 132 -3.97 -5.84 -8.15
N ILE A 133 -3.41 -4.64 -8.16
CA ILE A 133 -2.13 -4.36 -8.85
C ILE A 133 -0.99 -5.14 -8.17
N LEU A 134 -0.92 -5.16 -6.85
CA LEU A 134 0.09 -5.92 -6.10
C LEU A 134 -0.03 -7.43 -6.38
N GLY A 135 -1.25 -7.97 -6.35
CA GLY A 135 -1.51 -9.37 -6.68
C GLY A 135 -1.15 -9.72 -8.13
N PHE A 136 -1.37 -8.79 -9.06
CA PHE A 136 -0.94 -8.91 -10.45
C PHE A 136 0.59 -8.94 -10.55
N ILE A 137 1.30 -7.95 -9.99
CA ILE A 137 2.76 -7.85 -10.05
C ILE A 137 3.41 -9.11 -9.44
N GLY A 138 2.93 -9.56 -8.28
CA GLY A 138 3.44 -10.77 -7.62
C GLY A 138 3.20 -12.06 -8.41
N SER A 139 2.28 -12.03 -9.37
CA SER A 139 2.00 -13.15 -10.27
C SER A 139 2.64 -12.98 -11.64
N TYR A 140 3.21 -11.81 -11.95
CA TYR A 140 3.71 -11.46 -13.27
C TYR A 140 5.00 -12.22 -13.60
N LYS A 141 4.92 -13.09 -14.61
CA LYS A 141 6.04 -13.97 -15.03
C LYS A 141 6.64 -13.57 -16.36
N LEU A 142 6.02 -12.65 -17.08
CA LEU A 142 6.50 -12.23 -18.38
C LEU A 142 7.76 -11.40 -18.20
N ALA A 143 8.84 -11.77 -18.89
CA ALA A 143 10.09 -11.00 -18.91
C ALA A 143 9.98 -9.75 -19.82
N LYS A 144 8.86 -9.02 -19.69
CA LYS A 144 8.52 -7.84 -20.49
C LYS A 144 8.33 -6.63 -19.60
N PRO A 145 8.71 -5.42 -20.05
CA PRO A 145 8.38 -4.18 -19.37
C PRO A 145 6.90 -4.11 -18.97
N LEU A 146 6.63 -3.70 -17.75
CA LEU A 146 5.28 -3.53 -17.21
C LEU A 146 5.00 -2.04 -16.98
N ASN A 147 3.98 -1.53 -17.66
CA ASN A 147 3.45 -0.20 -17.45
C ASN A 147 2.23 -0.27 -16.53
N ILE A 148 2.26 0.49 -15.44
CA ILE A 148 1.22 0.46 -14.41
C ILE A 148 0.49 1.81 -14.42
N PHE A 149 -0.83 1.76 -14.62
CA PHE A 149 -1.72 2.91 -14.54
C PHE A 149 -2.68 2.70 -13.37
N ILE A 150 -2.71 3.65 -12.44
CA ILE A 150 -3.59 3.61 -11.28
C ILE A 150 -4.41 4.89 -11.20
N ASN A 151 -5.67 4.76 -10.80
CA ASN A 151 -6.53 5.90 -10.55
C ASN A 151 -7.52 5.58 -9.43
N ASP A 152 -7.90 6.61 -8.67
CA ASP A 152 -8.98 6.56 -7.70
C ASP A 152 -9.58 7.95 -7.54
N ILE A 153 -10.83 8.02 -7.07
CA ILE A 153 -11.46 9.29 -6.70
C ILE A 153 -10.89 9.83 -5.39
N ASP A 154 -10.41 8.95 -4.49
CA ASP A 154 -9.76 9.35 -3.24
C ASP A 154 -8.24 9.43 -3.42
N LEU A 155 -7.68 10.63 -3.28
CA LEU A 155 -6.23 10.85 -3.35
C LEU A 155 -5.45 10.00 -2.34
N MET A 156 -6.04 9.67 -1.18
CA MET A 156 -5.42 8.80 -0.19
C MET A 156 -5.19 7.39 -0.74
N CYS A 157 -6.17 6.87 -1.48
CA CYS A 157 -6.08 5.57 -2.16
C CYS A 157 -4.96 5.59 -3.21
N CYS A 158 -4.88 6.64 -4.03
CA CYS A 158 -3.79 6.81 -4.99
C CYS A 158 -2.40 6.83 -4.30
N LYS A 159 -2.24 7.58 -3.20
CA LYS A 159 -0.99 7.66 -2.44
C LYS A 159 -0.61 6.31 -1.81
N ALA A 160 -1.56 5.64 -1.17
CA ALA A 160 -1.34 4.33 -0.56
C ALA A 160 -0.93 3.29 -1.60
N SER A 161 -1.66 3.23 -2.72
CA SER A 161 -1.33 2.35 -3.84
C SER A 161 0.06 2.62 -4.40
N PHE A 162 0.37 3.90 -4.66
CA PHE A 162 1.68 4.32 -5.17
C PHE A 162 2.82 3.83 -4.27
N VAL A 163 2.75 4.12 -2.97
CA VAL A 163 3.79 3.70 -2.01
C VAL A 163 3.94 2.18 -1.98
N GLN A 164 2.84 1.43 -1.91
CA GLN A 164 2.90 -0.04 -1.83
C GLN A 164 3.50 -0.63 -3.12
N ILE A 165 3.10 -0.14 -4.29
CA ILE A 165 3.63 -0.60 -5.59
C ILE A 165 5.12 -0.28 -5.70
N CYS A 166 5.52 0.95 -5.38
CA CYS A 166 6.91 1.38 -5.43
C CYS A 166 7.81 0.54 -4.52
N MET A 167 7.37 0.28 -3.29
CA MET A 167 8.13 -0.55 -2.34
C MET A 167 8.15 -2.04 -2.71
N ALA A 168 7.15 -2.53 -3.45
CA ALA A 168 7.11 -3.92 -3.89
C ALA A 168 8.11 -4.22 -5.03
N MET A 169 8.57 -3.18 -5.74
CA MET A 169 9.45 -3.30 -6.90
C MET A 169 10.92 -2.91 -6.63
N THR A 170 11.25 -2.51 -5.40
CA THR A 170 12.63 -2.21 -4.94
C THR A 170 13.27 -3.43 -4.29
#